data_AF-A0A6I2GW57-F1
#
_entry.id   AF-A0A6I2GW57-F1
#
_cell.length_a   1.000
_cell.length_b   1.000
_cell.length_c   1.000
_cell.angle_alpha   90.00
_cell.angle_beta   90.00
_cell.angle_gamma   90.00
#
_symmetry.space_group_name_H-M   'P 1'
#
loop_
_entity.id
_entity.type
_entity.pdbx_description
1 polymer ?
#
loop_
_entity_poly.entity_id
_entity_poly.type
_entity_poly.pdbx_seq_one_letter_code
_entity_poly.pdbx_strand_id
1 'polypeptide(L)'
;MRLLSLQVQDFRNLAEVRLAPSARASIAVGQNGQGKTNLLEALYVLATLKPLRATRLSELVRWGTGKARVSGRFLLRGAEREIAVEVEGGQRQAFVDGKKAQSLEEYFGGVSVVAFTPDDLGVIKGGPDERRTFLDRAVFNRFPAFLQESRSYARALKSRNRLLREGAGQVPDPAYLEAYDATLARAGARILVRRRALMAELAPRARATFEAIGRTEARATYGYHPSHLGDVHSLDEGALAARLQEVLAHRLQRDLARGFTSVGPHADDVEVTLGGRSARAYASQGQQRALVLAWKIAEIENLEAALGVLPLLLLDDVSSELDPERNAYLMGYLHASGAQTFLTTTEGSLVGAAAGPDTLWLEVAAGQVQRGAGPEGWGAPATNAGPAAEAAALQAAEVPEPGASEPAEPAPDAPPALARAH
;
A
#
# COMPACT_ATOMS: atom_id res chain seq x y z
N MET A 1 -9.24 -9.06 2.83
CA MET A 1 -7.92 -9.73 2.71
C MET A 1 -7.40 -9.96 4.12
N ARG A 2 -6.65 -11.04 4.36
CA ARG A 2 -5.94 -11.26 5.64
C ARG A 2 -4.63 -12.01 5.42
N LEU A 3 -3.54 -11.57 6.04
CA LEU A 3 -2.29 -12.31 6.15
C LEU A 3 -2.42 -13.34 7.28
N LEU A 4 -2.23 -14.62 6.96
CA LEU A 4 -2.33 -15.76 7.88
C LEU A 4 -0.97 -16.15 8.46
N SER A 5 0.10 -16.03 7.68
CA SER A 5 1.47 -16.25 8.15
C SER A 5 2.48 -15.49 7.33
N LEU A 6 3.57 -15.07 7.96
CA LEU A 6 4.74 -14.43 7.37
C LEU A 6 5.99 -15.28 7.65
N GLN A 7 6.82 -15.46 6.64
CA GLN A 7 8.17 -15.99 6.76
C GLN A 7 9.16 -15.02 6.12
N VAL A 8 10.27 -14.76 6.81
CA VAL A 8 11.36 -13.89 6.34
C VAL A 8 12.67 -14.64 6.53
N GLN A 9 13.54 -14.59 5.53
CA GLN A 9 14.89 -15.16 5.56
C GLN A 9 15.88 -14.16 4.98
N ASP A 10 16.96 -13.92 5.73
CA ASP A 10 18.12 -13.10 5.36
C ASP A 10 17.75 -11.73 4.74
N PHE A 11 16.73 -11.08 5.30
CA PHE A 11 16.24 -9.79 4.84
C PHE A 11 16.70 -8.68 5.79
N ARG A 12 17.48 -7.71 5.30
CA ARG A 12 18.05 -6.62 6.12
C ARG A 12 18.81 -7.18 7.33
N ASN A 13 18.40 -6.86 8.55
CA ASN A 13 18.98 -7.43 9.77
C ASN A 13 18.18 -8.65 10.29
N LEU A 14 17.11 -9.06 9.61
CA LEU A 14 16.27 -10.19 10.00
C LEU A 14 16.89 -11.48 9.43
N ALA A 15 17.40 -12.33 10.33
CA ALA A 15 17.97 -13.62 9.95
C ALA A 15 16.86 -14.60 9.53
N GLU A 16 15.93 -14.85 10.44
CA GLU A 16 14.75 -15.68 10.22
C GLU A 16 13.60 -15.13 11.05
N VAL A 17 12.41 -14.99 10.45
CA VAL A 17 11.17 -14.67 11.16
C VAL A 17 10.10 -15.64 10.69
N ARG A 18 9.36 -16.23 11.64
CA ARG A 18 8.14 -16.99 11.38
C ARG A 18 7.05 -16.44 12.29
N LEU A 19 5.99 -15.93 11.68
CA LEU A 19 4.96 -15.20 12.40
C LEU A 19 3.57 -15.59 11.89
N ALA A 20 2.70 -16.02 12.79
CA ALA A 20 1.25 -16.03 12.57
C ALA A 20 0.69 -14.74 13.20
N PRO A 21 0.38 -13.70 12.40
CA PRO A 21 -0.06 -12.42 12.94
C PRO A 21 -1.50 -12.48 13.45
N SER A 22 -1.84 -11.52 14.33
CA SER A 22 -3.24 -11.32 14.73
C SER A 22 -4.12 -10.97 13.52
N ALA A 23 -5.39 -11.33 13.58
CA ALA A 23 -6.40 -10.86 12.62
C ALA A 23 -6.60 -9.34 12.69
N ARG A 24 -6.23 -8.72 13.82
CA ARG A 24 -6.47 -7.33 14.15
C ARG A 24 -5.14 -6.59 14.22
N ALA A 25 -4.48 -6.54 15.38
CA ALA A 25 -3.26 -5.76 15.58
C ALA A 25 -2.08 -6.66 15.95
N SER A 26 -0.96 -6.49 15.25
CA SER A 26 0.34 -7.04 15.64
C SER A 26 1.31 -5.89 15.92
N ILE A 27 1.78 -5.77 17.16
CA ILE A 27 2.55 -4.62 17.63
C ILE A 27 3.98 -5.04 17.94
N ALA A 28 4.93 -4.54 17.17
CA ALA A 28 6.36 -4.74 17.36
C ALA A 28 6.95 -3.64 18.26
N VAL A 29 7.43 -4.04 19.43
CA VAL A 29 8.06 -3.18 20.44
C VAL A 29 9.54 -3.50 20.52
N GLY A 30 10.36 -2.45 20.64
CA GLY A 30 11.81 -2.59 20.75
C GLY A 30 12.52 -1.26 20.56
N GLN A 31 13.81 -1.21 20.88
CA GLN A 31 14.61 0.00 20.70
C GLN A 31 14.82 0.34 19.20
N ASN A 32 15.30 1.56 18.94
CA ASN A 32 15.64 1.98 17.57
C ASN A 32 16.77 1.13 17.00
N GLY A 33 16.71 0.87 15.69
CA GLY A 33 17.71 0.05 14.99
C GLY A 33 17.61 -1.46 15.19
N GLN A 34 16.68 -1.96 16.02
CA GLN A 34 16.59 -3.39 16.34
C GLN A 34 15.95 -4.25 15.23
N GLY A 35 15.23 -3.64 14.26
CA GLY A 35 14.63 -4.36 13.13
C GLY A 35 13.12 -4.21 12.98
N LYS A 36 12.45 -3.43 13.85
CA LYS A 36 11.00 -3.17 13.77
C LYS A 36 10.57 -2.71 12.37
N THR A 37 11.23 -1.66 11.88
CA THR A 37 11.04 -1.05 10.57
C THR A 37 11.48 -2.00 9.42
N ASN A 38 12.36 -2.98 9.67
CA ASN A 38 12.72 -4.03 8.69
C ASN A 38 11.60 -5.07 8.57
N LEU A 39 10.87 -5.38 9.65
CA LEU A 39 9.70 -6.26 9.61
C LEU A 39 8.58 -5.63 8.76
N LEU A 40 8.29 -4.35 8.95
CA LEU A 40 7.34 -3.62 8.10
C LEU A 40 7.82 -3.55 6.64
N GLU A 41 9.12 -3.31 6.40
CA GLU A 41 9.66 -3.29 5.04
C GLU A 41 9.54 -4.65 4.33
N ALA A 42 9.69 -5.77 5.05
CA ALA A 42 9.47 -7.10 4.50
C ALA A 42 8.01 -7.27 4.03
N LEU A 43 7.04 -6.91 4.87
CA LEU A 43 5.61 -6.92 4.53
C LEU A 43 5.29 -6.00 3.35
N TYR A 44 5.87 -4.80 3.33
CA TYR A 44 5.67 -3.83 2.27
C TYR A 44 6.24 -4.30 0.92
N VAL A 45 7.45 -4.87 0.91
CA VAL A 45 8.06 -5.46 -0.29
C VAL A 45 7.24 -6.64 -0.79
N LEU A 46 6.73 -7.49 0.11
CA LEU A 46 5.85 -8.60 -0.23
C LEU A 46 4.58 -8.10 -0.92
N ALA A 47 3.94 -7.05 -0.40
CA ALA A 47 2.70 -6.53 -0.97
C ALA A 47 2.88 -5.67 -2.24
N THR A 48 4.04 -5.02 -2.44
CA THR A 48 4.22 -4.01 -3.50
C THR A 48 5.34 -4.30 -4.50
N LEU A 49 6.19 -5.27 -4.22
CA LEU A 49 7.47 -5.50 -4.92
C LEU A 49 8.41 -4.28 -4.89
N LYS A 50 8.16 -3.27 -4.06
CA LYS A 50 8.98 -2.07 -3.93
C LYS A 50 9.53 -1.97 -2.50
N PRO A 51 10.78 -1.51 -2.34
CA PRO A 51 11.29 -1.19 -1.01
C PRO A 51 10.49 -0.04 -0.38
N LEU A 52 10.38 -0.04 0.94
CA LEU A 52 9.74 1.04 1.68
C LEU A 52 10.67 2.25 1.75
N ARG A 53 11.96 2.00 2.01
CA ARG A 53 13.02 3.03 2.15
C ARG A 53 14.29 2.75 1.36
N ALA A 54 14.58 1.50 1.03
CA ALA A 54 15.81 1.15 0.29
C ALA A 54 15.87 1.85 -1.07
N THR A 55 17.05 2.33 -1.45
CA THR A 55 17.25 2.88 -2.81
C THR A 55 17.58 1.77 -3.82
N ARG A 56 18.28 0.72 -3.37
CA ARG A 56 18.67 -0.43 -4.18
C ARG A 56 18.10 -1.71 -3.60
N LEU A 57 17.68 -2.63 -4.46
CA LEU A 57 17.17 -3.93 -4.04
C LEU A 57 18.24 -4.76 -3.30
N SER A 58 19.51 -4.64 -3.66
CA SER A 58 20.61 -5.32 -2.97
C SER A 58 20.71 -4.97 -1.49
N GLU A 59 20.24 -3.79 -1.08
CA GLU A 59 20.23 -3.38 0.33
C GLU A 59 19.20 -4.15 1.16
N LEU A 60 18.24 -4.84 0.52
CA LEU A 60 17.27 -5.68 1.20
C LEU A 60 17.87 -7.03 1.65
N VAL A 61 19.03 -7.40 1.11
CA VAL A 61 19.73 -8.65 1.45
C VAL A 61 20.61 -8.44 2.68
N ARG A 62 20.55 -9.38 3.62
CA ARG A 62 21.38 -9.37 4.82
C ARG A 62 22.85 -9.48 4.47
N TRP A 63 23.70 -8.74 5.19
CA TRP A 63 25.14 -8.78 4.98
C TRP A 63 25.72 -10.18 5.18
N GLY A 64 26.66 -10.55 4.32
CA GLY A 64 27.29 -11.87 4.31
C GLY A 64 26.45 -12.96 3.64
N THR A 65 25.26 -12.64 3.11
CA THR A 65 24.37 -13.59 2.43
C THR A 65 24.20 -13.21 0.96
N GLY A 66 23.83 -14.18 0.11
CA GLY A 66 23.64 -13.97 -1.32
C GLY A 66 22.21 -13.57 -1.72
N LYS A 67 21.23 -13.85 -0.85
CA LYS A 67 19.81 -13.82 -1.19
C LYS A 67 18.95 -13.56 0.03
N ALA A 68 17.84 -12.85 -0.16
CA ALA A 68 16.76 -12.71 0.82
C ALA A 68 15.46 -13.30 0.27
N ARG A 69 14.62 -13.84 1.15
CA ARG A 69 13.26 -14.28 0.79
C ARG A 69 12.24 -13.80 1.82
N VAL A 70 11.12 -13.29 1.33
CA VAL A 70 9.93 -12.99 2.13
C VAL A 70 8.76 -13.76 1.52
N SER A 71 8.03 -14.53 2.32
CA SER A 71 6.80 -15.19 1.88
C SER A 71 5.67 -14.96 2.87
N GLY A 72 4.44 -14.92 2.36
CA GLY A 72 3.25 -14.80 3.17
C GLY A 72 2.10 -15.61 2.60
N ARG A 73 1.33 -16.24 3.49
CA ARG A 73 0.05 -16.88 3.14
C ARG A 73 -1.07 -15.90 3.40
N PHE A 74 -1.86 -15.60 2.38
CA PHE A 74 -2.98 -14.67 2.45
C PHE A 74 -4.30 -15.38 2.19
N LEU A 75 -5.33 -15.03 2.95
CA LEU A 75 -6.72 -15.28 2.62
C LEU A 75 -7.23 -14.13 1.73
N LEU A 76 -7.43 -14.41 0.45
CA LEU A 76 -7.87 -13.49 -0.58
C LEU A 76 -9.21 -13.96 -1.14
N ARG A 77 -10.28 -13.19 -0.92
CA ARG A 77 -11.64 -13.50 -1.41
C ARG A 77 -12.09 -14.94 -1.10
N GLY A 78 -11.74 -15.45 0.07
CA GLY A 78 -12.10 -16.80 0.53
C GLY A 78 -11.11 -17.91 0.12
N ALA A 79 -10.07 -17.61 -0.65
CA ALA A 79 -9.05 -18.60 -1.03
C ALA A 79 -7.69 -18.27 -0.40
N GLU A 80 -6.99 -19.29 0.06
CA GLU A 80 -5.59 -19.15 0.47
C GLU A 80 -4.67 -19.08 -0.74
N ARG A 81 -3.69 -18.19 -0.67
CA ARG A 81 -2.60 -18.03 -1.65
C ARG A 81 -1.29 -17.80 -0.92
N GLU A 82 -0.26 -18.49 -1.33
CA GLU A 82 1.11 -18.17 -0.93
C GLU A 82 1.71 -17.18 -1.94
N ILE A 83 2.21 -16.06 -1.44
CA ILE A 83 2.92 -15.07 -2.23
C ILE A 83 4.33 -14.96 -1.67
N ALA A 84 5.34 -14.86 -2.54
CA ALA A 84 6.72 -14.68 -2.10
C ALA A 84 7.53 -13.77 -3.03
N VAL A 85 8.52 -13.09 -2.44
CA VAL A 85 9.53 -12.30 -3.13
C VAL A 85 10.90 -12.82 -2.73
N GLU A 86 11.73 -13.04 -3.73
CA GLU A 86 13.16 -13.28 -3.56
C GLU A 86 13.95 -12.12 -4.14
N VAL A 87 15.03 -11.74 -3.45
CA VAL A 87 15.96 -10.71 -3.91
C VAL A 87 17.37 -11.29 -3.93
N GLU A 88 18.00 -11.25 -5.09
CA GLU A 88 19.32 -11.83 -5.33
C GLU A 88 20.03 -11.01 -6.43
N GLY A 89 21.31 -10.69 -6.24
CA GLY A 89 22.11 -9.95 -7.24
C GLY A 89 21.51 -8.59 -7.65
N GLY A 90 20.75 -7.94 -6.77
CA GLY A 90 20.06 -6.68 -7.06
C GLY A 90 18.83 -6.82 -7.97
N GLN A 91 18.41 -8.06 -8.26
CA GLN A 91 17.18 -8.39 -8.96
C GLN A 91 16.16 -8.97 -7.99
N ARG A 92 14.88 -8.95 -8.37
CA ARG A 92 13.81 -9.58 -7.60
C ARG A 92 13.02 -10.55 -8.45
N GLN A 93 12.57 -11.64 -7.83
CA GLN A 93 11.68 -12.61 -8.43
C GLN A 93 10.47 -12.82 -7.55
N ALA A 94 9.30 -12.86 -8.17
CA ALA A 94 8.01 -12.95 -7.52
C ALA A 94 7.40 -14.34 -7.76
N PHE A 95 6.76 -14.90 -6.73
CA PHE A 95 6.19 -16.24 -6.76
C PHE A 95 4.76 -16.24 -6.23
N VAL A 96 3.92 -17.10 -6.80
CA VAL A 96 2.57 -17.43 -6.36
C VAL A 96 2.46 -18.94 -6.25
N ASP A 97 2.02 -19.44 -5.10
CA ASP A 97 1.84 -20.87 -4.80
C ASP A 97 3.07 -21.71 -5.20
N GLY A 98 4.26 -21.21 -4.84
CA GLY A 98 5.55 -21.84 -5.11
C GLY A 98 6.09 -21.71 -6.55
N LYS A 99 5.30 -21.18 -7.50
CA LYS A 99 5.70 -21.01 -8.91
C LYS A 99 6.05 -19.56 -9.21
N LYS A 100 6.92 -19.32 -10.19
CA LYS A 100 7.23 -17.95 -10.64
C LYS A 100 5.96 -17.32 -11.21
N ALA A 101 5.62 -16.14 -10.72
CA ALA A 101 4.47 -15.37 -11.20
C ALA A 101 4.65 -15.04 -12.69
N GLN A 102 3.63 -15.33 -13.50
CA GLN A 102 3.62 -15.05 -14.94
C GLN A 102 3.24 -13.60 -15.23
N SER A 103 2.47 -12.98 -14.33
CA SER A 103 2.05 -11.58 -14.45
C SER A 103 2.03 -10.88 -13.09
N LEU A 104 1.92 -9.54 -13.13
CA LEU A 104 1.75 -8.76 -11.90
C LEU A 104 0.33 -8.91 -11.36
N GLU A 105 -0.65 -9.07 -12.24
CA GLU A 105 -2.06 -9.26 -11.89
C GLU A 105 -2.23 -10.55 -11.09
N GLU A 106 -1.56 -11.63 -11.52
CA GLU A 106 -1.50 -12.90 -10.79
C GLU A 106 -0.84 -12.73 -9.42
N TYR A 107 0.31 -12.06 -9.38
CA TYR A 107 1.06 -11.86 -8.13
C TYR A 107 0.30 -11.04 -7.10
N PHE A 108 -0.23 -9.88 -7.50
CA PHE A 108 -0.90 -9.00 -6.56
C PHE A 108 -2.24 -9.61 -6.16
N GLY A 109 -3.03 -10.19 -7.08
CA GLY A 109 -4.15 -11.07 -6.71
C GLY A 109 -5.20 -10.50 -5.73
N GLY A 110 -5.22 -9.18 -5.51
CA GLY A 110 -6.05 -8.53 -4.47
C GLY A 110 -5.32 -8.16 -3.17
N VAL A 111 -3.99 -8.32 -3.11
CA VAL A 111 -3.13 -7.80 -2.06
C VAL A 111 -2.93 -6.30 -2.21
N SER A 112 -3.19 -5.56 -1.14
CA SER A 112 -2.98 -4.13 -1.05
C SER A 112 -2.45 -3.75 0.33
N VAL A 113 -1.64 -2.70 0.41
CA VAL A 113 -1.03 -2.27 1.67
C VAL A 113 -0.98 -0.75 1.75
N VAL A 114 -1.35 -0.19 2.90
CA VAL A 114 -1.15 1.24 3.18
C VAL A 114 -0.13 1.35 4.30
N ALA A 115 1.00 2.00 4.00
CA ALA A 115 2.05 2.25 4.97
C ALA A 115 2.01 3.71 5.43
N PHE A 116 2.11 3.91 6.74
CA PHE A 116 2.33 5.18 7.39
C PHE A 116 3.77 5.18 7.90
N THR A 117 4.56 6.15 7.45
CA THR A 117 5.98 6.26 7.79
C THR A 117 6.34 7.71 8.12
N PRO A 118 7.40 7.95 8.90
CA PRO A 118 7.92 9.30 9.17
C PRO A 118 8.15 10.13 7.89
N ASP A 119 8.61 9.46 6.83
CA ASP A 119 8.93 10.07 5.53
C ASP A 119 7.67 10.58 4.79
N ASP A 120 6.47 10.19 5.18
CA ASP A 120 5.23 10.64 4.54
C ASP A 120 5.01 12.15 4.69
N LEU A 121 5.60 12.81 5.69
CA LEU A 121 5.62 14.27 5.77
C LEU A 121 6.30 14.94 4.56
N GLY A 122 7.10 14.20 3.80
CA GLY A 122 7.68 14.61 2.52
C GLY A 122 6.63 15.05 1.49
N VAL A 123 5.40 14.52 1.56
CA VAL A 123 4.32 14.96 0.65
C VAL A 123 3.98 16.46 0.86
N ILE A 124 4.23 17.00 2.04
CA ILE A 124 4.01 18.41 2.36
C ILE A 124 5.32 19.21 2.33
N LYS A 125 6.37 18.71 3.00
CA LYS A 125 7.62 19.46 3.23
C LYS A 125 8.66 19.27 2.14
N GLY A 126 8.61 18.13 1.45
CA GLY A 126 9.64 17.63 0.56
C GLY A 126 9.68 18.27 -0.81
N GLY A 127 10.52 17.70 -1.69
CA GLY A 127 10.58 18.05 -3.11
C GLY A 127 9.48 17.38 -3.95
N PRO A 128 9.32 17.78 -5.23
CA PRO A 128 8.37 17.14 -6.15
C PRO A 128 8.55 15.62 -6.26
N ASP A 129 9.78 15.10 -6.16
CA ASP A 129 10.06 13.65 -6.18
C ASP A 129 9.40 12.89 -5.02
N GLU A 130 9.47 13.43 -3.81
CA GLU A 130 8.84 12.84 -2.63
C GLU A 130 7.31 12.84 -2.78
N ARG A 131 6.73 13.95 -3.25
CA ARG A 131 5.28 14.04 -3.45
C ARG A 131 4.76 13.12 -4.54
N ARG A 132 5.49 13.00 -5.67
CA ARG A 132 5.18 12.04 -6.72
C ARG A 132 5.31 10.61 -6.22
N THR A 133 6.37 10.30 -5.47
CA THR A 133 6.57 8.97 -4.88
C THR A 133 5.42 8.62 -3.95
N PHE A 134 4.97 9.56 -3.12
CA PHE A 134 3.82 9.38 -2.25
C PHE A 134 2.54 9.05 -3.03
N LEU A 135 2.22 9.84 -4.07
CA LEU A 135 1.07 9.57 -4.94
C LEU A 135 1.22 8.23 -5.69
N ASP A 136 2.40 7.93 -6.22
CA ASP A 136 2.68 6.72 -7.00
C ASP A 136 2.51 5.43 -6.19
N ARG A 137 2.74 5.49 -4.86
CA ARG A 137 2.44 4.37 -3.95
C ARG A 137 0.92 4.09 -3.93
N ALA A 138 0.12 5.13 -3.75
CA ALA A 138 -1.34 5.01 -3.75
C ALA A 138 -1.90 4.62 -5.13
N VAL A 139 -1.36 5.18 -6.22
CA VAL A 139 -1.74 4.80 -7.60
C VAL A 139 -1.44 3.34 -7.87
N PHE A 140 -0.29 2.85 -7.41
CA PHE A 140 0.06 1.45 -7.55
C PHE A 140 -0.90 0.53 -6.79
N ASN A 141 -1.26 0.86 -5.54
CA ASN A 141 -2.24 0.08 -4.77
C ASN A 141 -3.60 -0.01 -5.47
N ARG A 142 -4.05 1.09 -6.07
CA ARG A 142 -5.33 1.15 -6.79
C ARG A 142 -5.29 0.49 -8.18
N PHE A 143 -4.16 0.61 -8.87
CA PHE A 143 -3.94 0.17 -10.24
C PHE A 143 -2.61 -0.57 -10.37
N PRO A 144 -2.55 -1.89 -10.12
CA PRO A 144 -1.29 -2.65 -10.14
C PRO A 144 -0.49 -2.58 -11.45
N ALA A 145 -1.19 -2.42 -12.59
CA ALA A 145 -0.59 -2.21 -13.92
C ALA A 145 0.36 -1.00 -13.98
N PHE A 146 0.17 -0.02 -13.09
CA PHE A 146 1.01 1.18 -12.94
C PHE A 146 2.49 0.85 -12.75
N LEU A 147 2.82 -0.30 -12.16
CA LEU A 147 4.21 -0.73 -12.00
C LEU A 147 4.90 -0.96 -13.36
N GLN A 148 4.26 -1.63 -14.31
CA GLN A 148 4.83 -1.82 -15.64
C GLN A 148 4.83 -0.54 -16.46
N GLU A 149 3.79 0.27 -16.34
CA GLU A 149 3.69 1.59 -17.00
C GLU A 149 4.85 2.50 -16.56
N SER A 150 5.09 2.60 -15.24
CA SER A 150 6.20 3.35 -14.66
C SER A 150 7.58 2.83 -15.10
N ARG A 151 7.76 1.50 -15.16
CA ARG A 151 9.01 0.88 -15.64
C ARG A 151 9.25 1.12 -17.14
N SER A 152 8.19 1.06 -17.94
CA SER A 152 8.26 1.37 -19.37
C SER A 152 8.66 2.84 -19.58
N TYR A 153 8.00 3.74 -18.86
CA TYR A 153 8.28 5.17 -18.87
C TYR A 153 9.73 5.48 -18.46
N ALA A 154 10.20 4.94 -17.34
CA ALA A 154 11.56 5.15 -16.87
C ALA A 154 12.63 4.64 -17.85
N ARG A 155 12.38 3.49 -18.51
CA ARG A 155 13.28 2.98 -19.57
C ARG A 155 13.29 3.89 -20.79
N ALA A 156 12.13 4.31 -21.29
CA ALA A 156 12.01 5.22 -22.41
C ALA A 156 12.70 6.57 -22.12
N LEU A 157 12.48 7.12 -20.91
CA LEU A 157 13.09 8.37 -20.46
C LEU A 157 14.61 8.26 -20.38
N LYS A 158 15.13 7.15 -19.84
CA LYS A 158 16.57 6.88 -19.79
C LYS A 158 17.17 6.81 -21.19
N SER A 159 16.51 6.10 -22.12
CA SER A 159 16.97 5.99 -23.51
C SER A 159 16.97 7.33 -24.22
N ARG A 160 15.89 8.12 -24.09
CA ARG A 160 15.81 9.48 -24.65
C ARG A 160 16.89 10.39 -24.08
N ASN A 161 17.05 10.42 -22.75
CA ASN A 161 18.08 11.24 -22.10
C ASN A 161 19.51 10.84 -22.51
N ARG A 162 19.74 9.58 -22.87
CA ARG A 162 21.02 9.15 -23.43
C ARG A 162 21.24 9.77 -24.82
N LEU A 163 20.25 9.68 -25.71
CA LEU A 163 20.34 10.30 -27.05
C LEU A 163 20.57 11.81 -26.99
N LEU A 164 19.90 12.51 -26.07
CA LEU A 164 20.08 13.96 -25.89
C LEU A 164 21.51 14.34 -25.49
N ARG A 165 22.24 13.45 -24.80
CA ARG A 165 23.64 13.70 -24.37
C ARG A 165 24.66 13.28 -25.43
N GLU A 166 24.41 12.17 -26.13
CA GLU A 166 25.30 11.64 -27.16
C GLU A 166 25.43 12.59 -28.36
N GLY A 167 24.40 13.40 -28.64
CA GLY A 167 24.41 14.35 -29.76
C GLY A 167 25.30 15.59 -29.61
N ALA A 168 25.92 15.86 -28.44
CA ALA A 168 26.72 17.08 -28.21
C ALA A 168 26.02 18.39 -28.66
N GLY A 169 24.69 18.46 -28.56
CA GLY A 169 23.87 19.58 -29.03
C GLY A 169 23.37 19.46 -30.47
N GLN A 170 23.81 18.46 -31.23
CA GLN A 170 23.22 18.09 -32.52
C GLN A 170 21.95 17.28 -32.32
N VAL A 171 21.01 17.46 -33.25
CA VAL A 171 19.75 16.71 -33.26
C VAL A 171 20.07 15.24 -33.59
N PRO A 172 19.66 14.27 -32.74
CA PRO A 172 19.78 12.85 -33.07
C PRO A 172 19.02 12.50 -34.34
N ASP A 173 19.27 11.31 -34.90
CA ASP A 173 18.48 10.79 -36.02
C ASP A 173 16.97 10.94 -35.71
N PRO A 174 16.21 11.65 -36.58
CA PRO A 174 14.79 11.89 -36.37
C PRO A 174 13.98 10.60 -36.17
N ALA A 175 14.32 9.51 -36.85
CA ALA A 175 13.58 8.26 -36.76
C ALA A 175 13.75 7.61 -35.36
N TYR A 176 14.96 7.64 -34.80
CA TYR A 176 15.18 7.16 -33.44
C TYR A 176 14.46 8.04 -32.42
N LEU A 177 14.58 9.37 -32.54
CA LEU A 177 13.95 10.30 -31.62
C LEU A 177 12.42 10.14 -31.61
N GLU A 178 11.80 10.05 -32.79
CA GLU A 178 10.35 9.85 -32.94
C GLU A 178 9.89 8.54 -32.27
N ALA A 179 10.62 7.43 -32.47
CA ALA A 179 10.28 6.14 -31.87
C ALA A 179 10.33 6.17 -30.32
N TYR A 180 11.35 6.83 -29.75
CA TYR A 180 11.44 7.00 -28.30
C TYR A 180 10.39 7.97 -27.76
N ASP A 181 10.12 9.07 -28.46
CA ASP A 181 9.11 10.05 -28.07
C ASP A 181 7.71 9.43 -28.07
N ALA A 182 7.35 8.65 -29.10
CA ALA A 182 6.08 7.92 -29.16
C ALA A 182 5.95 6.89 -28.03
N THR A 183 7.04 6.23 -27.63
CA THR A 183 7.03 5.28 -26.52
C THR A 183 6.92 5.98 -25.17
N LEU A 184 7.66 7.07 -24.99
CA LEU A 184 7.65 7.90 -23.78
C LEU A 184 6.28 8.56 -23.58
N ALA A 185 5.69 9.10 -24.65
CA ALA A 185 4.40 9.76 -24.63
C ALA A 185 3.26 8.79 -24.26
N ARG A 186 3.21 7.60 -24.88
CA ARG A 186 2.20 6.57 -24.55
C ARG A 186 2.30 6.11 -23.10
N ALA A 187 3.51 5.80 -22.62
CA ALA A 187 3.69 5.39 -21.23
C ALA A 187 3.39 6.54 -20.26
N GLY A 188 3.74 7.78 -20.62
CA GLY A 188 3.49 8.97 -19.82
C GLY A 188 2.01 9.30 -19.70
N ALA A 189 1.25 9.18 -20.80
CA ALA A 189 -0.20 9.40 -20.81
C ALA A 189 -0.92 8.46 -19.84
N ARG A 190 -0.55 7.17 -19.81
CA ARG A 190 -1.10 6.21 -18.84
C ARG A 190 -0.85 6.63 -17.40
N ILE A 191 0.39 7.02 -17.07
CA ILE A 191 0.74 7.50 -15.73
C ILE A 191 -0.10 8.72 -15.33
N LEU A 192 -0.24 9.69 -16.23
CA LEU A 192 -1.05 10.89 -16.02
C LEU A 192 -2.53 10.54 -15.77
N VAL A 193 -3.12 9.66 -16.59
CA VAL A 193 -4.51 9.21 -16.44
C VAL A 193 -4.72 8.56 -15.07
N ARG A 194 -3.83 7.64 -14.67
CA ARG A 194 -3.92 6.93 -13.39
C ARG A 194 -3.80 7.87 -12.19
N ARG A 195 -2.82 8.78 -12.21
CA ARG A 195 -2.62 9.79 -11.16
C ARG A 195 -3.80 10.73 -11.03
N ARG A 196 -4.34 11.22 -12.16
CA ARG A 196 -5.51 12.10 -12.18
C ARG A 196 -6.77 11.41 -11.67
N ALA A 197 -7.04 10.19 -12.14
CA ALA A 197 -8.18 9.41 -11.70
C ALA A 197 -8.13 9.19 -10.18
N LEU A 198 -6.99 8.74 -9.65
CA LEU A 198 -6.86 8.54 -8.21
C LEU A 198 -7.01 9.86 -7.44
N MET A 199 -6.34 10.94 -7.86
CA MET A 199 -6.43 12.23 -7.17
C MET A 199 -7.87 12.75 -7.11
N ALA A 200 -8.64 12.59 -8.20
CA ALA A 200 -10.04 12.98 -8.24
C ALA A 200 -10.90 12.21 -7.24
N GLU A 201 -10.57 10.94 -6.97
CA GLU A 201 -11.24 10.11 -5.97
C GLU A 201 -10.77 10.42 -4.53
N LEU A 202 -9.46 10.67 -4.33
CA LEU A 202 -8.88 10.87 -3.00
C LEU A 202 -9.13 12.26 -2.43
N ALA A 203 -9.01 13.32 -3.24
CA ALA A 203 -9.12 14.70 -2.77
C ALA A 203 -10.40 15.00 -1.95
N PRO A 204 -11.62 14.60 -2.38
CA PRO A 204 -12.82 14.86 -1.57
C PRO A 204 -12.84 14.08 -0.25
N ARG A 205 -12.38 12.83 -0.23
CA ARG A 205 -12.28 12.02 0.99
C ARG A 205 -11.27 12.61 1.97
N ALA A 206 -10.07 12.91 1.49
CA ALA A 206 -9.00 13.49 2.30
C ALA A 206 -9.38 14.86 2.87
N ARG A 207 -10.18 15.63 2.13
CA ARG A 207 -10.77 16.88 2.65
C ARG A 207 -11.74 16.60 3.79
N ALA A 208 -12.70 15.69 3.61
CA ALA A 208 -13.69 15.37 4.64
C ALA A 208 -13.03 14.81 5.91
N THR A 209 -12.05 13.93 5.77
CA THR A 209 -11.28 13.40 6.90
C THR A 209 -10.48 14.50 7.60
N PHE A 210 -9.87 15.42 6.86
CA PHE A 210 -9.15 16.55 7.46
C PHE A 210 -10.09 17.47 8.25
N GLU A 211 -11.29 17.76 7.74
CA GLU A 211 -12.31 18.54 8.44
C GLU A 211 -12.72 17.87 9.76
N ALA A 212 -12.80 16.53 9.78
CA ALA A 212 -13.10 15.76 10.99
C ALA A 212 -11.96 15.77 12.04
N ILE A 213 -10.70 15.73 11.59
CA ILE A 213 -9.52 15.69 12.49
C ILE A 213 -9.08 17.08 12.94
N GLY A 214 -9.08 18.04 12.02
CA GLY A 214 -8.32 19.29 12.13
C GLY A 214 -8.97 20.37 12.98
N ARG A 215 -10.27 20.24 13.30
CA ARG A 215 -11.10 21.26 13.99
C ARG A 215 -10.77 22.69 13.54
N THR A 216 -10.57 22.86 12.24
CA THR A 216 -10.13 24.12 11.64
C THR A 216 -11.09 24.55 10.56
N GLU A 217 -11.33 25.85 10.46
CA GLU A 217 -12.13 26.45 9.38
C GLU A 217 -11.38 26.44 8.03
N ALA A 218 -10.05 26.26 8.06
CA ALA A 218 -9.24 26.29 6.87
C ALA A 218 -9.47 25.03 6.02
N ARG A 219 -9.96 25.24 4.79
CA ARG A 219 -10.23 24.15 3.84
C ARG A 219 -8.94 23.56 3.29
N ALA A 220 -8.78 22.25 3.43
CA ALA A 220 -7.71 21.49 2.77
C ALA A 220 -8.07 21.19 1.31
N THR A 221 -7.08 21.29 0.41
CA THR A 221 -7.19 20.84 -0.98
C THR A 221 -5.98 20.00 -1.37
N TYR A 222 -6.22 18.99 -2.19
CA TYR A 222 -5.20 18.09 -2.73
C TYR A 222 -5.33 18.07 -4.25
N GLY A 223 -4.22 18.25 -4.95
CA GLY A 223 -4.22 18.43 -6.41
C GLY A 223 -3.01 17.77 -7.06
N TYR A 224 -3.15 17.48 -8.36
CA TYR A 224 -2.08 16.98 -9.21
C TYR A 224 -2.01 17.85 -10.46
N HIS A 225 -0.81 18.40 -10.72
CA HIS A 225 -0.60 19.50 -11.66
C HIS A 225 0.48 19.15 -12.70
N PRO A 226 0.08 18.73 -13.90
CA PRO A 226 0.99 18.58 -15.04
C PRO A 226 1.21 19.92 -15.75
N SER A 227 1.82 20.88 -15.05
CA SER A 227 1.91 22.28 -15.48
C SER A 227 2.52 22.50 -16.86
N HIS A 228 3.37 21.58 -17.30
CA HIS A 228 4.04 21.65 -18.59
C HIS A 228 3.12 21.33 -19.79
N LEU A 229 1.91 20.79 -19.57
CA LEU A 229 0.95 20.45 -20.64
C LEU A 229 -0.14 21.50 -20.86
N GLY A 230 -0.31 22.45 -19.93
CA GLY A 230 -1.45 23.37 -19.91
C GLY A 230 -2.71 22.70 -19.36
N ASP A 231 -3.89 23.17 -19.80
CA ASP A 231 -5.15 22.52 -19.45
C ASP A 231 -5.32 21.22 -20.24
N VAL A 232 -5.28 20.11 -19.52
CA VAL A 232 -5.47 18.77 -20.06
C VAL A 232 -6.57 18.00 -19.32
N HIS A 233 -7.39 18.68 -18.51
CA HIS A 233 -8.36 18.03 -17.62
C HIS A 233 -9.46 17.24 -18.35
N SER A 234 -9.72 17.51 -19.62
CA SER A 234 -10.71 16.79 -20.43
C SER A 234 -10.11 15.75 -21.38
N LEU A 235 -8.78 15.67 -21.49
CA LEU A 235 -8.13 14.80 -22.47
C LEU A 235 -8.12 13.33 -21.99
N ASP A 236 -8.44 12.42 -22.92
CA ASP A 236 -8.29 10.97 -22.75
C ASP A 236 -6.83 10.51 -22.93
N GLU A 237 -6.57 9.21 -22.78
CA GLU A 237 -5.21 8.64 -22.90
C GLU A 237 -4.57 8.93 -24.26
N GLY A 238 -5.33 8.82 -25.35
CA GLY A 238 -4.81 9.02 -26.71
C GLY A 238 -4.47 10.48 -26.98
N ALA A 239 -5.37 11.40 -26.62
CA ALA A 239 -5.17 12.83 -26.74
C ALA A 239 -4.04 13.33 -25.83
N LEU A 240 -3.89 12.77 -24.61
CA LEU A 240 -2.76 13.05 -23.72
C LEU A 240 -1.43 12.59 -24.33
N ALA A 241 -1.40 11.42 -24.97
CA ALA A 241 -0.19 10.93 -25.65
C ALA A 241 0.19 11.85 -26.82
N ALA A 242 -0.77 12.25 -27.65
CA ALA A 242 -0.54 13.21 -28.74
C ALA A 242 -0.04 14.55 -28.21
N ARG A 243 -0.65 15.08 -27.14
CA ARG A 243 -0.24 16.33 -26.50
C ARG A 243 1.16 16.24 -25.91
N LEU A 244 1.52 15.13 -25.27
CA LEU A 244 2.88 14.89 -24.77
C LEU A 244 3.90 14.92 -25.92
N GLN A 245 3.59 14.25 -27.03
CA GLN A 245 4.48 14.20 -28.19
C GLN A 245 4.68 15.59 -28.82
N GLU A 246 3.61 16.37 -28.96
CA GLU A 246 3.67 17.77 -29.42
C GLU A 246 4.58 18.63 -28.53
N VAL A 247 4.38 18.56 -27.20
CA VAL A 247 5.16 19.36 -26.24
C VAL A 247 6.62 18.89 -26.18
N LEU A 248 6.89 17.59 -26.31
CA LEU A 248 8.25 17.04 -26.42
C LEU A 248 8.98 17.61 -27.65
N ALA A 249 8.32 17.64 -28.81
CA ALA A 249 8.89 18.22 -30.03
C ALA A 249 9.18 19.72 -29.86
N HIS A 250 8.24 20.48 -29.30
CA HIS A 250 8.42 21.92 -29.05
C HIS A 250 9.54 22.21 -28.03
N ARG A 251 9.83 21.29 -27.10
CA ARG A 251 10.89 21.45 -26.08
C ARG A 251 12.25 20.89 -26.50
N LEU A 252 12.34 20.22 -27.65
CA LEU A 252 13.53 19.48 -28.10
C LEU A 252 14.82 20.28 -28.02
N GLN A 253 14.86 21.50 -28.58
CA GLN A 253 16.07 22.33 -28.59
C GLN A 253 16.56 22.66 -27.17
N ARG A 254 15.63 22.91 -26.25
CA ARG A 254 15.96 23.16 -24.84
C ARG A 254 16.45 21.88 -24.15
N ASP A 255 15.82 20.75 -24.45
CA ASP A 255 16.19 19.45 -23.88
C ASP A 255 17.58 18.99 -24.36
N LEU A 256 17.93 19.25 -25.63
CA LEU A 256 19.26 19.01 -26.20
C LEU A 256 20.33 19.83 -25.48
N ALA A 257 20.09 21.14 -25.30
CA ALA A 257 21.02 22.02 -24.60
C ALA A 257 21.25 21.60 -23.13
N ARG A 258 20.25 21.00 -22.49
CA ARG A 258 20.33 20.55 -21.08
C ARG A 258 20.78 19.10 -20.92
N GLY A 259 20.73 18.29 -21.97
CA GLY A 259 21.04 16.86 -21.92
C GLY A 259 20.03 16.02 -21.11
N PHE A 260 18.81 16.53 -20.93
CA PHE A 260 17.71 15.80 -20.29
C PHE A 260 16.33 16.28 -20.75
N THR A 261 15.36 15.37 -20.66
CA THR A 261 13.96 15.61 -21.01
C THR A 261 13.28 16.46 -19.95
N SER A 262 12.62 17.56 -20.34
CA SER A 262 11.93 18.46 -19.40
C SER A 262 10.42 18.25 -19.28
N VAL A 263 9.86 17.28 -20.02
CA VAL A 263 8.42 17.09 -20.23
C VAL A 263 7.99 15.67 -19.88
N GLY A 264 6.84 15.55 -19.23
CA GLY A 264 6.16 14.31 -18.91
C GLY A 264 6.06 14.05 -17.40
N PRO A 265 5.49 12.91 -16.98
CA PRO A 265 5.10 12.70 -15.58
C PRO A 265 6.20 12.76 -14.52
N HIS A 266 7.47 12.69 -14.90
CA HIS A 266 8.60 12.91 -13.97
C HIS A 266 8.79 14.39 -13.61
N ALA A 267 8.17 15.32 -14.33
CA ALA A 267 8.24 16.76 -14.11
C ALA A 267 6.97 17.32 -13.45
N ASP A 268 5.94 16.50 -13.24
CA ASP A 268 4.67 16.92 -12.62
C ASP A 268 4.80 17.19 -11.13
N ASP A 269 3.84 17.91 -10.57
CA ASP A 269 3.81 18.14 -9.13
C ASP A 269 2.46 17.76 -8.50
N VAL A 270 2.51 17.51 -7.20
CA VAL A 270 1.34 17.34 -6.33
C VAL A 270 1.28 18.56 -5.44
N GLU A 271 0.11 19.16 -5.31
CA GLU A 271 -0.09 20.34 -4.47
C GLU A 271 -1.04 20.02 -3.32
N VAL A 272 -0.65 20.43 -2.13
CA VAL A 272 -1.52 20.44 -0.94
C VAL A 272 -1.62 21.87 -0.43
N THR A 273 -2.84 22.38 -0.34
CA THR A 273 -3.10 23.73 0.17
C THR A 273 -4.02 23.69 1.38
N LEU A 274 -3.90 24.70 2.23
CA LEU A 274 -4.75 24.93 3.38
C LEU A 274 -5.21 26.40 3.34
N GLY A 275 -6.53 26.63 3.24
CA GLY A 275 -7.07 27.98 3.07
C GLY A 275 -6.59 28.67 1.79
N GLY A 276 -6.37 27.89 0.72
CA GLY A 276 -5.88 28.40 -0.58
C GLY A 276 -4.40 28.78 -0.61
N ARG A 277 -3.64 28.49 0.45
CA ARG A 277 -2.19 28.73 0.51
C ARG A 277 -1.42 27.42 0.63
N SER A 278 -0.22 27.39 0.08
CA SER A 278 0.64 26.20 0.15
C SER A 278 0.80 25.70 1.58
N ALA A 279 0.43 24.43 1.83
CA ALA A 279 0.53 23.82 3.16
C ALA A 279 2.00 23.76 3.63
N ARG A 280 2.95 23.65 2.69
CA ARG A 280 4.39 23.68 2.99
C ARG A 280 4.81 24.96 3.71
N ALA A 281 4.29 26.10 3.25
CA ALA A 281 4.71 27.42 3.74
C ALA A 281 3.87 27.93 4.92
N TYR A 282 2.60 27.54 5.00
CA TYR A 282 1.65 28.19 5.92
C TYR A 282 0.99 27.25 6.96
N ALA A 283 1.04 25.93 6.78
CA ALA A 283 0.45 25.03 7.76
C ALA A 283 1.39 24.79 8.94
N SER A 284 0.85 24.79 10.16
CA SER A 284 1.59 24.40 11.37
C SER A 284 2.00 22.93 11.31
N GLN A 285 2.96 22.51 12.13
CA GLN A 285 3.41 21.11 12.14
C GLN A 285 2.26 20.11 12.42
N GLY A 286 1.35 20.44 13.34
CA GLY A 286 0.17 19.62 13.62
C GLY A 286 -0.81 19.57 12.43
N GLN A 287 -1.01 20.69 11.73
CA GLN A 287 -1.83 20.73 10.52
C GLN A 287 -1.21 19.91 9.38
N GLN A 288 0.11 19.97 9.20
CA GLN A 288 0.81 19.18 8.19
C GLN A 288 0.62 17.67 8.44
N ARG A 289 0.75 17.22 9.70
CA ARG A 289 0.49 15.83 10.08
C ARG A 289 -0.96 15.43 9.85
N ALA A 290 -1.92 16.30 10.18
CA ALA A 290 -3.34 16.06 9.91
C ALA A 290 -3.63 15.93 8.40
N LEU A 291 -3.01 16.74 7.54
CA LEU A 291 -3.17 16.64 6.08
C LEU A 291 -2.68 15.28 5.56
N VAL A 292 -1.53 14.81 6.04
CA VAL A 292 -0.98 13.50 5.66
C VAL A 292 -1.87 12.36 6.17
N LEU A 293 -2.28 12.42 7.45
CA LEU A 293 -3.17 11.44 8.06
C LEU A 293 -4.50 11.34 7.29
N ALA A 294 -5.10 12.49 6.95
CA ALA A 294 -6.33 12.55 6.19
C ALA A 294 -6.19 11.96 4.79
N TRP A 295 -5.05 12.19 4.11
CA TRP A 295 -4.77 11.54 2.83
C TRP A 295 -4.71 10.02 2.98
N LYS A 296 -3.96 9.51 3.96
CA LYS A 296 -3.80 8.05 4.13
C LYS A 296 -5.12 7.35 4.47
N ILE A 297 -5.96 7.96 5.31
CA ILE A 297 -7.30 7.43 5.58
C ILE A 297 -8.15 7.42 4.30
N ALA A 298 -8.09 8.49 3.50
CA ALA A 298 -8.75 8.53 2.20
C ALA A 298 -8.24 7.44 1.24
N GLU A 299 -6.95 7.10 1.28
CA GLU A 299 -6.37 5.98 0.53
C GLU A 299 -6.96 4.64 0.98
N ILE A 300 -7.09 4.41 2.29
CA ILE A 300 -7.68 3.19 2.85
C ILE A 300 -9.14 3.05 2.40
N GLU A 301 -9.95 4.10 2.59
CA GLU A 301 -11.36 4.14 2.19
C GLU A 301 -11.54 3.97 0.68
N ASN A 302 -10.65 4.55 -0.13
CA ASN A 302 -10.67 4.39 -1.58
C ASN A 302 -10.41 2.94 -1.99
N LEU A 303 -9.42 2.28 -1.38
CA LEU A 303 -9.09 0.89 -1.65
C LEU A 303 -10.22 -0.04 -1.22
N GLU A 304 -10.81 0.19 -0.05
CA GLU A 304 -11.97 -0.59 0.41
C GLU A 304 -13.15 -0.46 -0.55
N ALA A 305 -13.51 0.77 -0.93
CA ALA A 305 -14.59 1.02 -1.87
C ALA A 305 -14.34 0.41 -3.26
N ALA A 306 -13.09 0.41 -3.73
CA ALA A 306 -12.72 -0.08 -5.05
C ALA A 306 -12.54 -1.60 -5.12
N LEU A 307 -12.03 -2.23 -4.06
CA LEU A 307 -11.62 -3.64 -4.05
C LEU A 307 -12.56 -4.53 -3.22
N GLY A 308 -13.45 -3.93 -2.43
CA GLY A 308 -14.36 -4.62 -1.51
C GLY A 308 -13.65 -5.26 -0.32
N VAL A 309 -12.37 -4.94 -0.10
CA VAL A 309 -11.55 -5.48 0.98
C VAL A 309 -10.62 -4.40 1.52
N LEU A 310 -10.44 -4.39 2.85
CA LEU A 310 -9.47 -3.52 3.50
C LEU A 310 -8.02 -3.93 3.17
N PRO A 311 -7.11 -2.95 2.97
CA PRO A 311 -5.70 -3.20 2.82
C PRO A 311 -5.05 -3.63 4.14
N LEU A 312 -3.86 -4.22 4.06
CA LEU A 312 -3.00 -4.38 5.23
C LEU A 312 -2.46 -3.01 5.64
N LEU A 313 -2.48 -2.68 6.92
CA LEU A 313 -1.99 -1.40 7.42
C LEU A 313 -0.63 -1.58 8.10
N LEU A 314 0.36 -0.79 7.71
CA LEU A 314 1.70 -0.79 8.30
C LEU A 314 1.96 0.59 8.91
N LEU A 315 2.20 0.68 10.21
CA LEU A 315 2.46 1.94 10.91
C LEU A 315 3.85 1.90 11.53
N ASP A 316 4.74 2.73 11.00
CA ASP A 316 6.13 2.80 11.45
C ASP A 316 6.37 3.97 12.40
N ASP A 317 6.45 3.71 13.71
CA ASP A 317 6.69 4.69 14.80
C ASP A 317 5.76 5.94 14.77
N VAL A 318 4.63 5.88 14.06
CA VAL A 318 3.70 7.00 13.80
C VAL A 318 3.14 7.62 15.08
N SER A 319 2.90 6.81 16.11
CA SER A 319 2.32 7.28 17.36
C SER A 319 3.20 8.28 18.11
N SER A 320 4.52 8.22 17.92
CA SER A 320 5.45 9.18 18.51
C SER A 320 5.46 10.52 17.77
N GLU A 321 4.94 10.56 16.54
CA GLU A 321 4.91 11.77 15.71
C GLU A 321 3.60 12.53 15.79
N LEU A 322 2.51 11.86 16.15
CA LEU A 322 1.20 12.49 16.29
C LEU A 322 1.02 13.06 17.70
N ASP A 323 0.36 14.21 17.79
CA ASP A 323 -0.15 14.69 19.08
C ASP A 323 -1.26 13.77 19.62
N PRO A 324 -1.55 13.84 20.94
CA PRO A 324 -2.46 12.89 21.59
C PRO A 324 -3.85 12.79 20.96
N GLU A 325 -4.43 13.91 20.50
CA GLU A 325 -5.76 13.94 19.89
C GLU A 325 -5.76 13.21 18.54
N ARG A 326 -4.77 13.49 17.68
CA ARG A 326 -4.64 12.84 16.37
C ARG A 326 -4.27 11.37 16.49
N ASN A 327 -3.41 11.02 17.46
CA ASN A 327 -3.09 9.63 17.75
C ASN A 327 -4.35 8.86 18.21
N ALA A 328 -5.14 9.44 19.12
CA ALA A 328 -6.39 8.83 19.56
C ALA A 328 -7.38 8.62 18.40
N TYR A 329 -7.51 9.60 17.51
CA TYR A 329 -8.35 9.48 16.31
C TYR A 329 -7.88 8.33 15.40
N LEU A 330 -6.58 8.26 15.09
CA LEU A 330 -6.01 7.19 14.26
C LEU A 330 -6.25 5.82 14.90
N MET A 331 -5.94 5.66 16.19
CA MET A 331 -6.13 4.38 16.89
C MET A 331 -7.60 3.97 16.92
N GLY A 332 -8.52 4.91 17.16
CA GLY A 332 -9.96 4.67 17.09
C GLY A 332 -10.41 4.24 15.69
N TYR A 333 -9.90 4.88 14.63
CA TYR A 333 -10.17 4.49 13.25
C TYR A 333 -9.65 3.08 12.93
N LEU A 334 -8.42 2.74 13.33
CA LEU A 334 -7.85 1.41 13.13
C LEU A 334 -8.68 0.33 13.85
N HIS A 335 -9.08 0.61 15.09
CA HIS A 335 -9.96 -0.27 15.85
C HIS A 335 -11.33 -0.44 15.17
N ALA A 336 -11.95 0.64 14.71
CA ALA A 336 -13.27 0.59 14.10
C ALA A 336 -13.28 -0.08 12.71
N SER A 337 -12.28 0.20 11.86
CA SER A 337 -12.19 -0.33 10.50
C SER A 337 -12.08 -1.86 10.49
N GLY A 338 -11.40 -2.44 11.48
CA GLY A 338 -11.09 -3.86 11.51
C GLY A 338 -10.08 -4.32 10.48
N ALA A 339 -9.34 -3.37 9.89
CA ALA A 339 -8.19 -3.69 9.05
C ALA A 339 -7.11 -4.40 9.86
N GLN A 340 -6.48 -5.40 9.25
CA GLN A 340 -5.33 -6.06 9.84
C GLN A 340 -4.13 -5.09 9.82
N THR A 341 -3.55 -4.85 10.99
CA THR A 341 -2.59 -3.77 11.22
C THR A 341 -1.31 -4.30 11.87
N PHE A 342 -0.18 -3.84 11.36
CA PHE A 342 1.14 -4.00 11.97
C PHE A 342 1.63 -2.63 12.43
N LEU A 343 1.96 -2.51 13.71
CA LEU A 343 2.47 -1.27 14.29
C LEU A 343 3.88 -1.50 14.82
N THR A 344 4.75 -0.50 14.69
CA THR A 344 6.01 -0.45 15.42
C THR A 344 5.96 0.70 16.41
N THR A 345 6.57 0.48 17.57
CA THR A 345 6.74 1.52 18.58
C THR A 345 7.97 1.24 19.44
N THR A 346 8.56 2.29 20.01
CA THR A 346 9.53 2.16 21.10
C THR A 346 8.85 1.98 22.46
N GLU A 347 7.59 2.43 22.59
CA GLU A 347 6.83 2.42 23.84
C GLU A 347 5.41 1.89 23.62
N GLY A 348 5.05 0.80 24.32
CA GLY A 348 3.75 0.14 24.17
C GLY A 348 2.56 0.99 24.64
N SER A 349 2.78 1.94 25.55
CA SER A 349 1.72 2.82 26.10
C SER A 349 1.05 3.68 25.02
N LEU A 350 1.82 4.12 24.00
CA LEU A 350 1.37 5.03 22.94
C LEU A 350 0.35 4.40 21.97
N VAL A 351 0.26 3.07 21.96
CA VAL A 351 -0.56 2.28 21.04
C VAL A 351 -1.65 1.48 21.76
N GLY A 352 -1.80 1.67 23.08
CA GLY A 352 -2.78 0.94 23.89
C GLY A 352 -4.22 1.08 23.39
N ALA A 353 -4.58 2.21 22.77
CA ALA A 353 -5.93 2.42 22.21
C ALA A 353 -6.21 1.59 20.93
N ALA A 354 -5.18 1.21 20.17
CA ALA A 354 -5.33 0.27 19.05
C ALA A 354 -5.19 -1.18 19.50
N ALA A 355 -4.59 -1.41 20.66
CA ALA A 355 -4.56 -2.74 21.26
C ALA A 355 -5.98 -3.13 21.67
N GLY A 356 -6.39 -4.32 21.25
CA GLY A 356 -7.53 -5.07 21.79
C GLY A 356 -7.08 -6.38 22.45
N PRO A 357 -8.02 -7.20 22.95
CA PRO A 357 -7.71 -8.49 23.56
C PRO A 357 -6.97 -9.44 22.60
N ASP A 358 -7.22 -9.35 21.30
CA ASP A 358 -6.58 -10.19 20.27
C ASP A 358 -5.23 -9.63 19.76
N THR A 359 -4.65 -8.65 20.45
CA THR A 359 -3.39 -8.03 20.02
C THR A 359 -2.23 -8.99 20.18
N LEU A 360 -1.46 -9.15 19.10
CA LEU A 360 -0.21 -9.89 19.15
C LEU A 360 0.95 -8.93 19.45
N TRP A 361 1.48 -8.99 20.66
CA TRP A 361 2.68 -8.26 21.03
C TRP A 361 3.93 -9.01 20.55
N LEU A 362 4.85 -8.27 19.95
CA LEU A 362 6.11 -8.78 19.43
C LEU A 362 7.25 -7.98 20.04
N GLU A 363 8.25 -8.67 20.58
CA GLU A 363 9.51 -8.09 21.01
C GLU A 363 10.53 -8.20 19.89
N VAL A 364 11.19 -7.09 19.57
CA VAL A 364 12.18 -7.02 18.50
C VAL A 364 13.53 -6.57 19.06
N ALA A 365 14.51 -7.48 19.01
CA ALA A 365 15.87 -7.25 19.47
C ALA A 365 16.87 -7.98 18.57
N ALA A 366 17.92 -7.28 18.16
CA ALA A 366 19.01 -7.79 17.32
C ALA A 366 18.54 -8.53 16.05
N GLY A 367 17.46 -8.05 15.41
CA GLY A 367 16.89 -8.68 14.23
C GLY A 367 16.08 -9.97 14.49
N GLN A 368 15.89 -10.34 15.75
CA GLN A 368 14.97 -11.41 16.16
C GLN A 368 13.60 -10.82 16.49
N VAL A 369 12.54 -11.53 16.10
CA VAL A 369 11.15 -11.17 16.38
C VAL A 369 10.53 -12.32 17.17
N GLN A 370 10.15 -12.07 18.41
CA GLN A 370 9.56 -13.07 19.31
C GLN A 370 8.22 -12.58 19.86
N ARG A 371 7.36 -13.48 20.33
CA ARG A 371 6.11 -13.10 20.99
C ARG A 371 6.43 -12.48 22.35
N GLY A 372 5.94 -11.28 22.59
CA GLY A 372 6.07 -10.57 23.87
C GLY A 372 4.79 -10.71 24.72
N ALA A 373 4.91 -10.41 26.01
CA ALA A 373 3.77 -10.42 26.94
C ALA A 373 2.87 -9.19 26.82
N GLY A 374 3.32 -8.13 26.13
CA GLY A 374 2.66 -6.82 26.12
C GLY A 374 2.93 -6.01 27.39
N PRO A 375 2.46 -4.75 27.47
CA PRO A 375 2.58 -3.94 28.67
C PRO A 375 1.76 -4.51 29.84
N GLU A 376 2.26 -4.36 31.07
CA GLU A 376 1.59 -4.83 32.29
C GLU A 376 0.14 -4.35 32.36
N GLY A 377 -0.80 -5.27 32.60
CA GLY A 377 -2.25 -5.00 32.67
C GLY A 377 -3.06 -5.46 31.46
N TRP A 378 -2.42 -5.91 30.38
CA TRP A 378 -3.08 -6.41 29.17
C TRP A 378 -2.81 -7.90 28.94
N GLY A 379 -3.43 -8.77 29.75
CA GLY A 379 -3.68 -10.19 29.46
C GLY A 379 -2.47 -11.11 29.18
N ALA A 380 -2.24 -12.06 30.10
CA ALA A 380 -1.26 -13.16 30.00
C ALA A 380 -1.26 -13.89 28.63
N PRO A 381 -0.13 -14.49 28.21
CA PRO A 381 0.00 -15.10 26.89
C PRO A 381 -1.03 -16.21 26.68
N ALA A 382 -1.75 -16.14 25.55
CA ALA A 382 -2.45 -17.31 25.02
C ALA A 382 -1.43 -18.44 24.87
N THR A 383 -1.61 -19.47 25.69
CA THR A 383 -0.74 -20.63 25.78
C THR A 383 -0.51 -21.25 24.41
N ASN A 384 0.72 -21.72 24.21
CA ASN A 384 1.27 -22.29 23.00
C ASN A 384 0.46 -23.53 22.54
N ALA A 385 -0.62 -23.30 21.81
CA ALA A 385 -1.32 -24.34 21.07
C ALA A 385 -0.68 -24.39 19.67
N GLY A 386 0.25 -25.33 19.48
CA GLY A 386 0.79 -25.62 18.16
C GLY A 386 -0.30 -26.04 17.17
N PRO A 387 0.03 -26.17 15.86
CA PRO A 387 -0.92 -26.45 14.78
C PRO A 387 -1.68 -27.79 14.90
N ALA A 388 -1.48 -28.55 15.98
CA ALA A 388 -2.23 -29.77 16.28
C ALA A 388 -3.57 -29.49 17.01
N ALA A 389 -3.75 -28.34 17.67
CA ALA A 389 -4.95 -28.07 18.48
C ALA A 389 -6.13 -27.53 17.65
N GLU A 390 -5.88 -26.80 16.56
CA GLU A 390 -6.94 -26.34 15.64
C GLU A 390 -7.51 -27.49 14.78
N ALA A 391 -6.73 -28.56 14.54
CA ALA A 391 -7.21 -29.75 13.86
C ALA A 391 -8.25 -30.55 14.67
N ALA A 392 -8.15 -30.52 16.01
CA ALA A 392 -9.11 -31.19 16.89
C ALA A 392 -10.43 -30.42 17.05
N ALA A 393 -10.41 -29.07 16.97
CA ALA A 393 -11.62 -28.26 17.05
C ALA A 393 -12.49 -28.33 15.78
N LEU A 394 -11.89 -28.64 14.62
CA LEU A 394 -12.59 -28.82 13.34
C LEU A 394 -13.12 -30.24 13.11
N GLN A 395 -12.73 -31.24 13.91
CA GLN A 395 -13.27 -32.60 13.86
C GLN A 395 -14.47 -32.84 14.79
N ALA A 396 -14.80 -31.90 15.67
CA ALA A 396 -15.92 -32.03 16.62
C ALA A 396 -17.27 -31.51 16.10
N ALA A 397 -17.34 -31.09 14.83
CA ALA A 397 -18.57 -30.63 14.18
C ALA A 397 -19.00 -31.60 13.07
N GLU A 398 -19.18 -32.88 13.42
CA GLU A 398 -19.94 -33.82 12.59
C GLU A 398 -21.44 -33.70 12.89
N VAL A 399 -22.20 -33.56 11.81
CA VAL A 399 -23.66 -33.51 11.73
C VAL A 399 -24.26 -34.84 12.23
N PRO A 400 -25.32 -34.85 13.05
CA PRO A 400 -26.00 -36.11 13.36
C PRO A 400 -26.92 -36.52 12.19
N GLU A 401 -26.73 -37.73 11.67
CA GLU A 401 -27.64 -38.41 10.75
C GLU A 401 -29.00 -38.76 11.40
N PRO A 402 -30.09 -38.91 10.62
CA PRO A 402 -31.43 -39.10 11.15
C PRO A 402 -31.71 -40.56 11.54
N GLY A 403 -32.10 -40.77 12.80
CA GLY A 403 -32.54 -42.06 13.32
C GLY A 403 -33.95 -42.45 12.87
N ALA A 404 -34.11 -43.73 12.55
CA ALA A 404 -35.25 -44.37 11.92
C ALA A 404 -36.49 -44.56 12.83
N SER A 405 -37.65 -44.40 12.18
CA SER A 405 -38.95 -45.07 12.31
C SER A 405 -39.31 -45.89 13.57
N GLU A 406 -40.46 -45.57 14.16
CA GLU A 406 -41.41 -46.54 14.76
C GLU A 406 -42.84 -46.26 14.26
N PRO A 407 -43.74 -47.26 14.24
CA PRO A 407 -44.84 -47.34 13.28
C PRO A 407 -46.20 -46.81 13.77
N ALA A 408 -47.08 -46.67 12.79
CA ALA A 408 -48.39 -46.03 12.79
C ALA A 408 -49.49 -46.70 13.64
N GLU A 409 -50.41 -45.87 14.13
CA GLU A 409 -51.82 -46.22 14.39
C GLU A 409 -52.76 -45.23 13.68
N PRO A 410 -53.96 -45.65 13.24
CA PRO A 410 -54.74 -44.96 12.22
C PRO A 410 -55.74 -43.95 12.79
N ALA A 411 -55.98 -42.88 12.03
CA ALA A 411 -57.04 -41.90 12.28
C ALA A 411 -58.39 -42.33 11.67
N PRO A 412 -59.51 -41.84 12.20
CA PRO A 412 -60.74 -41.72 11.43
C PRO A 412 -61.14 -40.25 11.15
N ASP A 413 -61.55 -40.07 9.90
CA ASP A 413 -62.59 -39.19 9.36
C ASP A 413 -62.54 -37.66 9.46
N ALA A 414 -62.44 -37.06 8.26
CA ALA A 414 -62.85 -35.69 7.91
C ALA A 414 -64.38 -35.52 7.94
N PRO A 415 -64.91 -34.28 7.92
CA PRO A 415 -65.45 -33.74 6.65
C PRO A 415 -65.28 -32.19 6.54
N PRO A 416 -65.90 -31.45 5.59
CA PRO A 416 -65.21 -30.95 4.40
C PRO A 416 -65.27 -29.42 4.17
N ALA A 417 -64.40 -28.97 3.27
CA ALA A 417 -64.52 -27.89 2.28
C ALA A 417 -65.29 -26.59 2.61
N LEU A 418 -64.59 -25.45 2.49
CA LEU A 418 -65.16 -24.20 1.97
C LEU A 418 -64.14 -23.42 1.13
N ALA A 419 -64.57 -23.08 -0.09
CA ALA A 419 -63.87 -22.27 -1.08
C ALA A 419 -64.17 -20.77 -0.92
N ARG A 420 -63.25 -19.92 -1.41
CA ARG A 420 -63.42 -18.60 -2.09
C ARG A 420 -62.06 -17.88 -2.07
N ALA A 421 -61.36 -17.68 -3.19
CA ALA A 421 -61.59 -16.67 -4.24
C ALA A 421 -61.48 -15.22 -3.73
N HIS A 422 -60.29 -14.61 -3.90
CA HIS A 422 -60.07 -13.44 -4.77
C HIS A 422 -58.57 -13.21 -4.99
#